data_AF-A0A343W0P6-F1
#
_entry.id   AF-A0A343W0P6-F1
#
_cell.length_a   1.000
_cell.length_b   1.000
_cell.length_c   1.000
_cell.angle_alpha   90.00
_cell.angle_beta   90.00
_cell.angle_gamma   90.00
#
_symmetry.space_group_name_H-M   'P 1'
#
loop_
_entity.id
_entity.type
_entity.pdbx_description
1 polymer ?
#
loop_
_entity_poly.entity_id
_entity_poly.type
_entity_poly.pdbx_seq_one_letter_code
_entity_poly.pdbx_strand_id
1 'polypeptide(L)'
;FLIDVPLILVNSGLLDVICSTIKKLLPKNRDHINNKSFDSRTLIGIITFDSTIHFYNLNYNLKQTQMLVLPDIQDIFIPLPEDILVNVHECQNIIDTLLDNLPIIWRNNKISDCCAGNALKVAFMVLKKIGGKLLFFLSSVPNIGEYVVNLNREIKSKGKYKNIYSSNSANNATDPKLREVELLTPYNNNYAELAQNITQYQIAVDLFACPSHNLDLATIYPLIKNSGGTLYYYPQFNVHQYNDKLSEELLFILTAETAWESVMRIRIS
;
A
#
# COMPACT_ATOMS: atom_id res chain seq x y z
N PHE A 1 5.60 -3.36 -5.20
CA PHE A 1 5.63 -3.15 -3.74
C PHE A 1 5.83 -1.68 -3.46
N LEU A 2 4.92 -1.07 -2.70
CA LEU A 2 4.98 0.33 -2.29
C LEU A 2 5.01 0.37 -0.77
N ILE A 3 6.13 0.76 -0.18
CA ILE A 3 6.43 0.51 1.24
C ILE A 3 6.71 1.83 1.96
N ASP A 4 5.90 2.13 2.98
CA ASP A 4 6.17 3.19 3.94
C ASP A 4 7.40 2.82 4.80
N VAL A 5 8.33 3.75 5.02
CA VAL A 5 9.59 3.49 5.74
C VAL A 5 9.83 4.40 6.97
N PRO A 6 8.84 4.65 7.84
CA PRO A 6 9.04 5.43 9.05
C PRO A 6 9.84 4.62 10.08
N LEU A 7 10.48 5.31 11.02
CA LEU A 7 11.28 4.69 12.08
C LEU A 7 10.57 3.55 12.80
N ILE A 8 9.29 3.75 13.10
CA ILE A 8 8.48 2.83 13.90
C ILE A 8 8.28 1.51 13.15
N LEU A 9 7.96 1.58 11.85
CA LEU A 9 7.78 0.40 11.01
C LEU A 9 9.08 -0.40 10.92
N VAL A 10 10.22 0.26 10.71
CA VAL A 10 11.51 -0.42 10.61
C VAL A 10 11.90 -1.06 11.94
N ASN A 11 11.78 -0.33 13.05
CA ASN A 11 12.13 -0.85 14.38
C ASN A 11 11.20 -1.97 14.86
N SER A 12 9.95 -2.00 14.38
CA SER A 12 9.00 -3.07 14.71
C SER A 12 9.36 -4.43 14.10
N GLY A 13 10.31 -4.46 13.16
CA GLY A 13 10.69 -5.64 12.38
C GLY A 13 9.77 -5.91 11.19
N LEU A 14 8.77 -5.05 10.91
CA LEU A 14 7.84 -5.24 9.78
C LEU A 14 8.60 -5.35 8.46
N LEU A 15 9.54 -4.43 8.22
CA LEU A 15 10.29 -4.38 6.97
C LEU A 15 11.15 -5.64 6.78
N ASP A 16 11.72 -6.18 7.85
CA ASP A 16 12.48 -7.42 7.83
C ASP A 16 11.59 -8.61 7.43
N VAL A 17 10.37 -8.70 7.98
CA VAL A 17 9.41 -9.76 7.62
C VAL A 17 9.00 -9.65 6.16
N ILE A 18 8.65 -8.44 5.68
CA ILE A 18 8.31 -8.21 4.27
C ILE A 18 9.45 -8.66 3.35
N CYS A 19 10.68 -8.22 3.64
CA CYS A 19 11.84 -8.54 2.81
C CYS A 19 12.16 -10.05 2.84
N SER A 20 12.14 -10.67 4.01
CA SER A 20 12.29 -12.11 4.22
C SER A 20 11.26 -12.92 3.41
N THR A 21 9.98 -12.55 3.48
CA THR A 21 8.91 -13.28 2.79
C THR A 21 9.02 -13.15 1.26
N ILE A 22 9.37 -11.96 0.74
CA ILE A 22 9.62 -11.78 -0.70
C ILE A 22 10.83 -12.61 -1.13
N LYS A 23 11.91 -12.62 -0.33
CA LYS A 23 13.12 -13.41 -0.61
C LYS A 23 12.82 -14.90 -0.72
N LYS A 24 11.96 -15.45 0.15
CA LYS A 24 11.56 -16.88 0.09
C LYS A 24 10.92 -17.28 -1.25
N LEU A 25 10.31 -16.34 -1.96
CA LEU A 25 9.65 -16.58 -3.24
C LEU A 25 10.57 -16.39 -4.46
N LEU A 26 11.80 -15.91 -4.26
CA LEU A 26 12.78 -15.78 -5.33
C LEU A 26 13.15 -17.17 -5.88
N PRO A 27 13.30 -17.32 -7.21
CA PRO A 27 13.55 -18.63 -7.84
C PRO A 27 14.77 -19.38 -7.29
N LYS A 28 15.86 -18.66 -6.96
CA LYS A 28 17.06 -19.24 -6.34
C LYS A 28 16.86 -19.81 -4.94
N ASN A 29 15.85 -19.32 -4.21
CA ASN A 29 15.52 -19.74 -2.85
C ASN A 29 14.38 -20.77 -2.83
N ARG A 30 14.06 -21.37 -3.99
CA ARG A 30 13.02 -22.38 -4.12
C ARG A 30 13.43 -23.63 -3.36
N ASP A 31 12.91 -23.78 -2.15
CA ASP A 31 13.05 -25.01 -1.38
C ASP A 31 12.21 -26.15 -2.01
N HIS A 32 12.75 -27.36 -1.97
CA HIS A 32 12.08 -28.60 -2.40
C HIS A 32 10.77 -28.88 -1.65
N ILE A 33 10.52 -28.21 -0.52
CA ILE A 33 9.40 -28.49 0.40
C ILE A 33 8.14 -27.71 0.02
N ASN A 34 8.26 -26.44 -0.40
CA ASN A 34 7.09 -25.58 -0.59
C ASN A 34 6.71 -25.31 -2.04
N ASN A 35 7.56 -25.63 -3.02
CA ASN A 35 7.31 -25.51 -4.48
C ASN A 35 6.71 -24.18 -4.99
N LYS A 36 6.60 -23.17 -4.13
CA LYS A 36 6.02 -21.85 -4.37
C LYS A 36 7.15 -20.88 -4.70
N SER A 37 7.12 -20.35 -5.91
CA SER A 37 8.02 -19.31 -6.38
C SER A 37 7.26 -18.38 -7.32
N PHE A 38 7.81 -17.20 -7.58
CA PHE A 38 7.26 -16.34 -8.63
C PHE A 38 7.25 -17.03 -10.00
N ASP A 39 6.19 -16.80 -10.78
CA ASP A 39 6.11 -17.24 -12.18
C ASP A 39 7.22 -16.60 -13.03
N SER A 40 7.65 -17.29 -14.10
CA SER A 40 8.74 -16.84 -14.97
C SER A 40 8.50 -15.50 -15.65
N ARG A 41 7.24 -15.09 -15.80
CA ARG A 41 6.85 -13.80 -16.40
C ARG A 41 6.59 -12.70 -15.37
N THR A 42 6.73 -12.99 -14.09
CA THR A 42 6.47 -12.01 -13.03
C THR A 42 7.44 -10.84 -13.14
N LEU A 43 6.88 -9.64 -13.29
CA LEU A 43 7.62 -8.39 -13.15
C LEU A 43 7.46 -7.85 -11.73
N ILE A 44 8.53 -7.31 -11.17
CA ILE A 44 8.55 -6.72 -9.83
C ILE A 44 9.14 -5.31 -9.88
N GLY A 45 8.55 -4.43 -9.08
CA GLY A 45 9.13 -3.12 -8.74
C GLY A 45 8.99 -2.88 -7.24
N ILE A 46 10.00 -2.25 -6.65
CA ILE A 46 10.02 -1.86 -5.25
C ILE A 46 10.18 -0.34 -5.20
N ILE A 47 9.28 0.31 -4.48
CA ILE A 47 9.31 1.75 -4.22
C ILE A 47 9.10 1.91 -2.71
N THR A 48 9.95 2.71 -2.07
CA THR A 48 9.75 3.13 -0.69
C THR A 48 9.38 4.60 -0.64
N PHE A 49 8.73 5.05 0.42
CA PHE A 49 8.37 6.45 0.58
C PHE A 49 8.34 6.88 2.05
N ASP A 50 8.61 8.16 2.27
CA ASP A 50 8.41 8.88 3.51
C ASP A 50 7.88 10.29 3.19
N SER A 51 8.64 11.36 3.46
CA SER A 51 8.44 12.69 2.89
C SER A 51 8.74 12.77 1.38
N THR A 52 9.56 11.84 0.88
CA THR A 52 9.99 11.76 -0.51
C THR A 52 9.80 10.34 -1.06
N ILE A 53 9.92 10.16 -2.38
CA ILE A 53 9.68 8.87 -3.04
C ILE A 53 11.02 8.30 -3.52
N HIS A 54 11.24 7.00 -3.30
CA HIS A 54 12.50 6.36 -3.62
C HIS A 54 12.29 5.17 -4.56
N PHE A 55 12.92 5.25 -5.73
CA PHE A 55 12.97 4.16 -6.69
C PHE A 55 14.25 3.36 -6.52
N TYR A 56 14.17 2.06 -6.80
CA TYR A 56 15.35 1.20 -6.84
C TYR A 56 15.55 0.67 -8.25
N ASN A 57 16.70 0.98 -8.85
CA ASN A 57 17.09 0.40 -10.12
C ASN A 57 17.55 -1.05 -9.89
N LEU A 58 16.78 -1.99 -10.44
CA LEU A 58 16.95 -3.43 -10.28
C LEU A 58 17.46 -4.10 -11.56
N ASN A 59 18.07 -3.34 -12.48
CA ASN A 59 18.62 -3.91 -13.71
C ASN A 59 19.74 -4.93 -13.40
N TYR A 60 19.65 -6.12 -14.02
CA TYR A 60 20.58 -7.24 -13.79
C TYR A 60 22.05 -6.93 -14.13
N ASN A 61 22.30 -5.91 -14.97
CA ASN A 61 23.66 -5.48 -15.33
C ASN A 61 24.39 -4.73 -14.20
N LEU A 62 23.65 -4.29 -13.19
CA LEU A 62 24.23 -3.55 -12.07
C LEU A 62 24.85 -4.50 -11.04
N LYS A 63 26.05 -4.17 -10.59
CA LYS A 63 26.71 -4.88 -9.49
C LYS A 63 26.08 -4.62 -8.12
N GLN A 64 25.43 -3.45 -7.97
CA GLN A 64 24.77 -3.01 -6.76
C GLN A 64 23.53 -2.19 -7.13
N THR A 65 22.50 -2.25 -6.30
CA THR A 65 21.30 -1.42 -6.46
C THR A 65 21.60 0.06 -6.37
N GLN A 66 20.96 0.83 -7.25
CA GLN A 66 20.98 2.28 -7.21
C GLN A 66 19.63 2.78 -6.69
N MET A 67 19.65 3.66 -5.71
CA MET A 67 18.47 4.33 -5.18
C MET A 67 18.35 5.72 -5.82
N LEU A 68 17.21 6.00 -6.44
CA LEU A 68 16.89 7.27 -7.08
C LEU A 68 15.83 7.96 -6.24
N VAL A 69 16.18 9.10 -5.65
CA VAL A 69 15.29 9.87 -4.78
C VAL A 69 14.57 10.93 -5.59
N LEU A 70 13.25 10.98 -5.46
CA LEU A 70 12.39 12.02 -6.00
C LEU A 70 11.93 12.91 -4.83
N PRO A 71 12.63 14.03 -4.57
CA PRO A 71 12.35 14.90 -3.44
C PRO A 71 11.17 15.85 -3.69
N ASP A 72 10.92 16.22 -4.95
CA ASP A 72 9.81 17.09 -5.31
C ASP A 72 8.56 16.26 -5.55
N ILE A 73 7.64 16.32 -4.58
CA ILE A 73 6.35 15.64 -4.65
C ILE A 73 5.30 16.45 -5.42
N GLN A 74 5.56 17.70 -5.78
CA GLN A 74 4.64 18.53 -6.56
C GLN A 74 4.77 18.26 -8.06
N ASP A 75 6.00 18.07 -8.55
CA ASP A 75 6.29 17.71 -9.94
C ASP A 75 6.78 16.26 -10.05
N ILE A 76 5.81 15.34 -9.98
CA ILE A 76 6.11 13.90 -10.01
C ILE A 76 6.43 13.44 -11.42
N PHE A 77 7.60 12.83 -11.58
CA PHE A 77 7.97 12.09 -12.79
C PHE A 77 8.55 10.71 -12.47
N ILE A 78 8.65 9.90 -13.51
CA ILE A 78 9.30 8.60 -13.45
C ILE A 78 10.79 8.79 -13.83
N PRO A 79 11.75 8.56 -12.93
CA PRO A 79 13.17 8.88 -13.17
C PRO A 79 13.85 7.92 -14.15
N LEU A 80 13.27 6.74 -14.39
CA LEU A 80 13.77 5.73 -15.31
C LEU A 80 12.75 5.49 -16.43
N PRO A 81 13.12 5.68 -17.72
CA PRO A 81 12.18 5.48 -18.83
C PRO A 81 11.73 4.01 -18.98
N GLU A 82 12.64 3.07 -18.63
CA GLU A 82 12.49 1.61 -18.69
C GLU A 82 13.04 0.99 -17.38
N ASP A 83 12.84 -0.31 -17.15
CA ASP A 83 13.42 -1.08 -16.03
C ASP A 83 12.99 -0.74 -14.59
N ILE A 84 11.84 -0.09 -14.38
CA ILE A 84 11.25 0.03 -13.03
C ILE A 84 10.59 -1.27 -12.59
N LEU A 85 9.94 -1.94 -13.55
CA LEU A 85 9.41 -3.27 -13.40
C LEU A 85 10.36 -4.22 -14.11
N VAL A 86 11.05 -5.06 -13.36
CA VAL A 86 12.04 -6.00 -13.89
C VAL A 86 11.57 -7.44 -13.75
N ASN A 87 12.04 -8.33 -14.62
CA ASN A 87 11.74 -9.74 -14.50
C ASN A 87 12.41 -10.33 -13.26
N VAL A 88 11.61 -10.98 -12.40
CA VAL A 88 12.09 -11.54 -11.12
C VAL A 88 13.15 -12.63 -11.34
N HIS A 89 13.00 -13.48 -12.36
CA HIS A 89 13.94 -14.58 -12.63
C HIS A 89 15.29 -14.07 -13.10
N GLU A 90 15.30 -13.06 -13.96
CA GLU A 90 16.53 -12.44 -14.48
C GLU A 90 17.25 -11.62 -13.40
N CYS A 91 16.48 -10.87 -12.59
CA CYS A 91 17.04 -9.90 -11.65
C CYS A 91 17.10 -10.40 -10.19
N GLN A 92 16.90 -11.70 -9.94
CA GLN A 92 16.81 -12.26 -8.57
C GLN A 92 18.03 -11.95 -7.67
N ASN A 93 19.24 -11.84 -8.22
CA ASN A 93 20.44 -11.57 -7.41
C ASN A 93 20.46 -10.14 -6.85
N ILE A 94 20.13 -9.15 -7.70
CA ILE A 94 20.09 -7.75 -7.29
C ILE A 94 18.88 -7.47 -6.40
N ILE A 95 17.74 -8.12 -6.67
CA ILE A 95 16.55 -8.06 -5.80
C ILE A 95 16.88 -8.62 -4.41
N ASP A 96 17.51 -9.78 -4.32
CA ASP A 96 17.88 -10.39 -3.04
C ASP A 96 18.82 -9.50 -2.23
N THR A 97 19.81 -8.91 -2.90
CA THR A 97 20.76 -7.96 -2.29
C THR A 97 20.04 -6.71 -1.80
N LEU A 98 19.06 -6.19 -2.55
CA LEU A 98 18.25 -5.05 -2.10
C LEU A 98 17.47 -5.39 -0.84
N LEU A 99 16.80 -6.55 -0.84
CA LEU A 99 15.94 -6.97 0.27
C LEU A 99 16.73 -7.19 1.57
N ASP A 100 17.99 -7.62 1.50
CA ASP A 100 18.88 -7.66 2.68
C ASP A 100 19.27 -6.27 3.19
N ASN A 101 19.45 -5.32 2.29
CA ASN A 101 19.91 -3.97 2.64
C ASN A 101 18.77 -3.01 2.98
N LEU A 102 17.54 -3.28 2.55
CA LEU A 102 16.40 -2.36 2.70
C LEU A 102 16.14 -1.99 4.17
N PRO A 103 16.08 -2.93 5.14
CA PRO A 103 15.93 -2.59 6.55
C PRO A 103 17.11 -1.79 7.11
N ILE A 104 18.32 -2.05 6.61
CA ILE A 104 19.56 -1.38 7.03
C ILE A 104 19.54 0.09 6.58
N ILE A 105 19.15 0.35 5.33
CA ILE A 105 19.05 1.70 4.74
C ILE A 105 18.13 2.60 5.59
N TRP A 106 16.98 2.06 6.02
CA TRP A 106 15.93 2.84 6.69
C TRP A 106 15.97 2.79 8.22
N ARG A 107 16.91 2.05 8.82
CA ARG A 107 16.99 1.83 10.27
C ARG A 107 17.02 3.11 11.11
N ASN A 108 17.59 4.18 10.56
CA ASN A 108 17.74 5.46 11.24
C ASN A 108 16.87 6.57 10.64
N ASN A 109 15.83 6.23 9.87
CA ASN A 109 14.95 7.23 9.27
C ASN A 109 14.12 7.93 10.34
N LYS A 110 14.31 9.23 10.54
CA LYS A 110 13.58 10.04 11.53
C LYS A 110 12.47 10.88 10.92
N ILE A 111 12.20 10.72 9.63
CA ILE A 111 11.16 11.45 8.93
C ILE A 111 9.80 10.95 9.41
N SER A 112 8.95 11.88 9.85
CA SER A 112 7.56 11.61 10.27
C SER A 112 6.55 11.88 9.17
N ASP A 113 6.95 12.64 8.14
CA ASP A 113 6.07 12.99 7.04
C ASP A 113 5.87 11.81 6.08
N CYS A 114 4.69 11.76 5.48
CA CYS A 114 4.21 10.65 4.68
C CYS A 114 3.47 11.19 3.44
N CYS A 115 4.12 11.10 2.28
CA CYS A 115 3.61 11.48 0.97
C CYS A 115 2.90 10.33 0.25
N ALA A 116 2.16 9.49 0.99
CA ALA A 116 1.62 8.24 0.45
C ALA A 116 0.73 8.42 -0.78
N GLY A 117 -0.02 9.52 -0.87
CA GLY A 117 -0.84 9.80 -2.05
C GLY A 117 -0.03 10.04 -3.33
N ASN A 118 1.07 10.77 -3.23
CA ASN A 118 2.02 10.97 -4.33
C ASN A 118 2.70 9.65 -4.68
N ALA A 119 3.04 8.84 -3.68
CA ALA A 119 3.61 7.52 -3.87
C ALA A 119 2.63 6.57 -4.61
N LEU A 120 1.33 6.63 -4.28
CA LEU A 120 0.27 5.93 -5.02
C LEU A 120 0.15 6.41 -6.47
N LYS A 121 0.24 7.72 -6.70
CA LYS A 121 0.21 8.31 -8.05
C LYS A 121 1.42 7.86 -8.88
N VAL A 122 2.62 7.84 -8.30
CA VAL A 122 3.81 7.26 -8.92
C VAL A 122 3.61 5.79 -9.27
N ALA A 123 3.15 4.99 -8.31
CA ALA A 123 2.94 3.56 -8.52
C ALA A 123 1.93 3.31 -9.63
N PHE A 124 0.87 4.13 -9.70
CA PHE A 124 -0.09 4.12 -10.79
C PHE A 124 0.58 4.46 -12.13
N MET A 125 1.41 5.51 -12.22
CA MET A 125 2.12 5.87 -13.45
C MET A 125 3.05 4.76 -13.95
N VAL A 126 3.65 3.98 -13.04
CA VAL A 126 4.49 2.82 -13.36
C VAL A 126 3.63 1.66 -13.87
N LEU A 127 2.54 1.33 -13.16
CA LEU A 127 1.72 0.15 -13.47
C LEU A 127 0.77 0.37 -14.66
N LYS A 128 0.33 1.60 -14.96
CA LYS A 128 -0.71 1.87 -15.98
C LYS A 128 -0.39 1.34 -17.39
N LYS A 129 0.88 1.06 -17.70
CA LYS A 129 1.31 0.52 -18.99
C LYS A 129 0.92 -0.96 -19.16
N ILE A 130 0.83 -1.72 -18.08
CA ILE A 130 0.68 -3.19 -18.08
C ILE A 130 -0.53 -3.63 -17.25
N GLY A 131 -0.86 -2.91 -16.18
CA GLY A 131 -1.77 -3.35 -15.12
C GLY A 131 -1.04 -4.17 -14.05
N GLY A 132 -1.79 -4.78 -13.15
CA GLY A 132 -1.25 -5.69 -12.13
C GLY A 132 -1.73 -5.35 -10.71
N LYS A 133 -0.91 -5.66 -9.71
CA LYS A 133 -1.26 -5.49 -8.30
C LYS A 133 -0.23 -4.67 -7.55
N LEU A 134 -0.75 -3.73 -6.76
CA LEU A 134 0.01 -2.90 -5.86
C LEU A 134 -0.16 -3.43 -4.44
N LEU A 135 0.92 -3.99 -3.88
CA LEU A 135 1.00 -4.26 -2.45
C LEU A 135 1.47 -2.99 -1.75
N PHE A 136 0.56 -2.36 -1.02
CA PHE A 136 0.74 -1.08 -0.35
C PHE A 136 0.88 -1.29 1.16
N PHE A 137 2.05 -0.99 1.70
CA PHE A 137 2.33 -1.08 3.14
C PHE A 137 2.33 0.32 3.72
N LEU A 138 1.46 0.57 4.69
CA LEU A 138 1.26 1.91 5.25
C LEU A 138 1.18 1.83 6.78
N SER A 139 1.99 2.63 7.46
CA SER A 139 1.99 2.75 8.92
C SER A 139 1.68 4.17 9.37
N SER A 140 2.21 5.16 8.65
CA SER A 140 2.05 6.58 8.92
C SER A 140 0.80 7.14 8.23
N VAL A 141 0.18 8.12 8.86
CA VAL A 141 -0.96 8.84 8.29
C VAL A 141 -0.46 9.69 7.11
N PRO A 142 -1.05 9.58 5.92
CA PRO A 142 -0.71 10.46 4.80
C PRO A 142 -0.96 11.92 5.18
N ASN A 143 0.09 12.72 5.36
CA ASN A 143 0.01 14.06 5.94
C ASN A 143 0.49 15.18 5.02
N ILE A 144 1.23 14.86 3.96
CA ILE A 144 1.73 15.82 2.96
C ILE A 144 1.36 15.39 1.54
N GLY A 145 1.31 16.35 0.62
CA GLY A 145 1.09 16.12 -0.79
C GLY A 145 -0.38 15.88 -1.18
N GLU A 146 -0.61 15.00 -2.15
CA GLU A 146 -1.96 14.63 -2.60
C GLU A 146 -2.58 13.57 -1.68
N TYR A 147 -3.92 13.50 -1.67
CA TYR A 147 -4.68 12.50 -0.90
C TYR A 147 -4.39 12.47 0.61
N VAL A 148 -4.06 13.63 1.19
CA VAL A 148 -3.87 13.77 2.65
C VAL A 148 -5.09 13.32 3.42
N VAL A 149 -4.86 12.61 4.52
CA VAL A 149 -5.87 12.08 5.42
C VAL A 149 -5.92 12.94 6.69
N ASN A 150 -7.07 13.56 6.93
CA ASN A 150 -7.28 14.37 8.12
C ASN A 150 -7.89 13.53 9.25
N LEU A 151 -7.12 13.32 10.32
CA LEU A 151 -7.60 12.63 11.52
C LEU A 151 -8.66 13.42 12.29
N ASN A 152 -8.59 14.75 12.21
CA ASN A 152 -9.59 15.64 12.78
C ASN A 152 -10.73 15.78 11.78
N ARG A 153 -11.66 14.82 11.85
CA ARG A 153 -12.94 14.89 11.13
C ARG A 153 -13.78 16.03 11.71
N GLU A 154 -13.47 17.26 11.34
CA GLU A 154 -14.31 18.41 11.66
C GLU A 154 -15.69 18.17 11.06
N ILE A 155 -16.69 18.18 11.93
CA ILE A 155 -18.09 17.97 11.58
C ILE A 155 -18.53 19.16 10.72
N LYS A 156 -18.34 19.08 9.40
CA LYS A 156 -19.09 19.91 8.46
C LYS A 156 -20.51 19.39 8.47
N SER A 157 -21.28 19.84 9.47
CA SER A 157 -22.70 19.65 9.64
C SER A 157 -23.45 20.00 8.35
N LYS A 158 -23.62 19.01 7.48
CA LYS A 158 -24.67 18.88 6.46
C LYS A 158 -24.96 17.39 6.24
N GLY A 159 -25.12 16.64 7.32
CA GLY A 159 -25.59 15.26 7.24
C GLY A 159 -26.97 15.21 6.59
N LYS A 160 -27.13 14.38 5.55
CA LYS A 160 -28.43 14.01 4.94
C LYS A 160 -29.35 13.25 5.92
N TYR A 161 -28.83 12.83 7.05
CA TYR A 161 -29.57 12.19 8.14
C TYR A 161 -30.00 13.24 9.17
N LYS A 162 -30.93 14.10 8.77
CA LYS A 162 -31.63 14.96 9.72
C LYS A 162 -32.47 14.06 10.62
N ASN A 163 -32.18 14.10 11.92
CA ASN A 163 -32.80 13.30 12.95
C ASN A 163 -34.33 13.54 12.94
N ILE A 164 -35.13 12.57 12.43
CA ILE A 164 -36.60 12.71 12.32
C ILE A 164 -37.28 12.81 13.71
N TYR A 165 -36.57 12.45 14.78
CA TYR A 165 -37.07 12.46 16.15
C TYR A 165 -36.56 13.62 17.03
N SER A 166 -35.77 14.56 16.51
CA SER A 166 -35.31 15.70 17.32
C SER A 166 -36.21 16.92 17.14
N SER A 167 -37.41 16.85 17.71
CA SER A 167 -38.17 18.05 18.03
C SER A 167 -37.57 18.69 19.29
N ASN A 168 -37.12 19.94 19.18
CA ASN A 168 -36.97 20.88 20.29
C ASN A 168 -35.98 20.54 21.41
N SER A 169 -34.68 20.46 21.13
CA SER A 169 -33.68 20.75 22.18
C SER A 169 -32.41 21.39 21.65
N ALA A 170 -32.09 22.54 22.23
CA ALA A 170 -30.95 23.40 21.98
C ALA A 170 -29.62 22.82 22.49
N ASN A 171 -29.43 21.51 22.40
CA ASN A 171 -28.19 20.84 22.79
C ASN A 171 -27.67 20.04 21.58
N ASN A 172 -26.47 20.40 21.12
CA ASN A 172 -25.74 19.78 20.01
C ASN A 172 -25.26 18.34 20.33
N ALA A 173 -26.14 17.48 20.86
CA ALA A 173 -25.87 16.09 21.08
C ALA A 173 -26.38 15.30 19.86
N THR A 174 -25.51 15.10 18.87
CA THR A 174 -25.72 14.09 17.84
C THR A 174 -25.92 12.72 18.50
N ASP A 175 -26.94 11.96 18.09
CA ASP A 175 -27.16 10.58 18.55
C ASP A 175 -25.83 9.78 18.40
N PRO A 176 -25.32 9.14 19.46
CA PRO A 176 -24.06 8.39 19.41
C PRO A 176 -24.03 7.36 18.27
N LYS A 177 -25.18 6.77 17.91
CA LYS A 177 -25.27 5.81 16.80
C LYS A 177 -25.10 6.48 15.42
N LEU A 178 -25.66 7.68 15.23
CA LEU A 178 -25.46 8.45 13.99
C LEU A 178 -23.98 8.84 13.84
N ARG A 179 -23.35 9.23 14.95
CA ARG A 179 -21.93 9.57 14.97
C ARG A 179 -21.02 8.37 14.65
N GLU A 180 -21.34 7.18 15.13
CA GLU A 180 -20.61 5.95 14.80
C GLU A 180 -20.68 5.65 13.29
N VAL A 181 -21.86 5.74 12.69
CA VAL A 181 -22.05 5.54 11.25
C VAL A 181 -21.27 6.57 10.45
N GLU A 182 -21.26 7.83 10.86
CA GLU A 182 -20.48 8.90 10.20
C GLU A 182 -18.97 8.61 10.22
N LEU A 183 -18.43 8.05 11.31
CA LEU A 183 -17.00 7.68 11.38
C LEU A 183 -16.64 6.54 10.43
N LEU A 184 -17.59 5.68 10.08
CA LEU A 184 -17.41 4.60 9.10
C LEU A 184 -17.50 5.09 7.65
N THR A 185 -17.96 6.32 7.42
CA THR A 185 -17.98 6.91 6.08
C THR A 185 -16.63 7.53 5.72
N PRO A 186 -16.19 7.47 4.45
CA PRO A 186 -14.99 8.18 4.02
C PRO A 186 -15.13 9.69 4.24
N TYR A 187 -14.07 10.37 4.67
CA TYR A 187 -14.12 11.83 4.87
C TYR A 187 -14.36 12.60 3.57
N ASN A 188 -13.82 12.09 2.45
CA ASN A 188 -14.00 12.62 1.10
C ASN A 188 -13.99 11.49 0.07
N ASN A 189 -14.23 11.82 -1.19
CA ASN A 189 -14.29 10.85 -2.29
C ASN A 189 -12.95 10.62 -3.00
N ASN A 190 -11.85 11.26 -2.58
CA ASN A 190 -10.61 11.29 -3.36
C ASN A 190 -10.05 9.89 -3.60
N TYR A 191 -10.07 9.02 -2.58
CA TYR A 191 -9.63 7.63 -2.70
C TYR A 191 -10.59 6.77 -3.53
N ALA A 192 -11.89 7.10 -3.54
CA ALA A 192 -12.87 6.41 -4.37
C ALA A 192 -12.70 6.78 -5.86
N GLU A 193 -12.46 8.05 -6.15
CA GLU A 193 -12.13 8.55 -7.50
C GLU A 193 -10.80 7.97 -8.00
N LEU A 194 -9.78 7.92 -7.14
CA LEU A 194 -8.53 7.23 -7.45
C LEU A 194 -8.77 5.76 -7.80
N ALA A 195 -9.62 5.05 -7.05
CA ALA A 195 -9.99 3.67 -7.35
C ALA A 195 -10.63 3.51 -8.74
N GLN A 196 -11.54 4.41 -9.10
CA GLN A 196 -12.19 4.41 -10.43
C GLN A 196 -11.17 4.66 -11.54
N ASN A 197 -10.17 5.50 -11.29
CA ASN A 197 -9.12 5.78 -12.27
C ASN A 197 -8.20 4.56 -12.45
N ILE A 198 -7.72 3.93 -11.37
CA ILE A 198 -6.75 2.82 -11.48
C ILE A 198 -7.37 1.53 -12.03
N THR A 199 -8.66 1.29 -11.78
CA THR A 199 -9.37 0.10 -12.27
C THR A 199 -9.53 0.09 -13.80
N GLN A 200 -9.59 1.27 -14.43
CA GLN A 200 -9.56 1.37 -15.90
C GLN A 200 -8.28 0.81 -16.51
N TYR A 201 -7.20 0.74 -15.72
CA TYR A 201 -5.89 0.23 -16.13
C TYR A 201 -5.59 -1.14 -15.51
N GLN A 202 -6.61 -1.85 -15.02
CA GLN A 202 -6.48 -3.22 -14.50
C GLN A 202 -5.51 -3.32 -13.32
N ILE A 203 -5.54 -2.30 -12.45
CA ILE A 203 -4.70 -2.24 -11.24
C ILE A 203 -5.56 -2.50 -9.99
N ALA A 204 -5.16 -3.50 -9.21
CA ALA A 204 -5.72 -3.80 -7.88
C ALA A 204 -4.76 -3.33 -6.78
N VAL A 205 -5.30 -2.88 -5.64
CA VAL A 205 -4.49 -2.42 -4.49
C VAL A 205 -4.83 -3.21 -3.24
N ASP A 206 -3.86 -3.99 -2.75
CA ASP A 206 -3.94 -4.63 -1.44
C ASP A 206 -3.21 -3.76 -0.41
N LEU A 207 -3.86 -3.47 0.72
CA LEU A 207 -3.32 -2.62 1.78
C LEU A 207 -2.94 -3.45 3.00
N PHE A 208 -1.67 -3.38 3.38
CA PHE A 208 -1.15 -3.84 4.66
C PHE A 208 -1.02 -2.62 5.60
N ALA A 209 -2.09 -2.36 6.36
CA ALA A 209 -2.15 -1.28 7.32
C ALA A 209 -1.54 -1.70 8.66
N CYS A 210 -0.41 -1.09 9.03
CA CYS A 210 0.34 -1.39 10.25
C CYS A 210 0.50 -0.14 11.14
N PRO A 211 -0.59 0.51 11.58
CA PRO A 211 -0.46 1.81 12.19
C PRO A 211 -0.10 1.72 13.67
N SER A 212 0.72 2.67 14.12
CA SER A 212 1.01 2.87 15.55
C SER A 212 -0.12 3.62 16.27
N HIS A 213 -0.84 4.46 15.53
CA HIS A 213 -1.95 5.29 15.99
C HIS A 213 -3.13 5.20 15.01
N ASN A 214 -4.08 6.13 15.07
CA ASN A 214 -5.20 6.13 14.13
C ASN A 214 -4.74 6.54 12.72
N LEU A 215 -5.14 5.78 11.69
CA LEU A 215 -4.83 6.02 10.28
C LEU A 215 -6.06 6.49 9.47
N ASP A 216 -7.24 6.56 10.10
CA ASP A 216 -8.53 6.81 9.45
C ASP A 216 -8.76 5.93 8.20
N LEU A 217 -8.73 4.61 8.42
CA LEU A 217 -8.90 3.62 7.36
C LEU A 217 -10.22 3.77 6.59
N ALA A 218 -11.26 4.34 7.19
CA ALA A 218 -12.52 4.60 6.49
C ALA A 218 -12.34 5.54 5.28
N THR A 219 -11.38 6.47 5.33
CA THR A 219 -11.07 7.37 4.21
C THR A 219 -10.27 6.66 3.10
N ILE A 220 -9.34 5.76 3.44
CA ILE A 220 -8.47 5.06 2.49
C ILE A 220 -9.15 3.83 1.87
N TYR A 221 -9.95 3.11 2.66
CA TYR A 221 -10.57 1.82 2.31
C TYR A 221 -11.34 1.79 0.97
N PRO A 222 -12.03 2.86 0.52
CA PRO A 222 -12.65 2.87 -0.81
C PRO A 222 -11.69 2.54 -1.95
N LEU A 223 -10.41 2.92 -1.85
CA LEU A 223 -9.39 2.56 -2.84
C LEU A 223 -9.23 1.04 -2.98
N ILE A 224 -9.14 0.35 -1.84
CA ILE A 224 -8.89 -1.09 -1.75
C ILE A 224 -10.14 -1.82 -2.23
N LYS A 225 -11.30 -1.47 -1.65
CA LYS A 225 -12.58 -2.11 -1.95
C LYS A 225 -12.96 -1.98 -3.42
N ASN A 226 -12.85 -0.79 -4.00
CA ASN A 226 -13.31 -0.55 -5.36
C ASN A 226 -12.29 -1.04 -6.41
N SER A 227 -11.02 -1.26 -6.04
CA SER A 227 -10.02 -1.87 -6.92
C SER A 227 -9.97 -3.40 -6.86
N GLY A 228 -10.85 -4.03 -6.06
CA GLY A 228 -10.90 -5.48 -5.90
C GLY A 228 -9.78 -6.06 -5.05
N GLY A 229 -9.10 -5.22 -4.26
CA GLY A 229 -8.05 -5.66 -3.34
C GLY A 229 -8.57 -5.98 -1.94
N THR A 230 -7.62 -6.28 -1.04
CA THR A 230 -7.87 -6.72 0.33
C THR A 230 -7.14 -5.83 1.34
N LEU A 231 -7.77 -5.60 2.51
CA LEU A 231 -7.20 -4.86 3.63
C LEU A 231 -6.73 -5.85 4.71
N TYR A 232 -5.45 -5.80 5.04
CA TYR A 232 -4.82 -6.48 6.17
C TYR A 232 -4.48 -5.46 7.25
N TYR A 233 -4.90 -5.73 8.48
CA TYR A 233 -4.78 -4.78 9.58
C TYR A 233 -3.98 -5.37 10.75
N TYR A 234 -2.88 -4.69 11.09
CA TYR A 234 -1.97 -5.05 12.17
C TYR A 234 -1.76 -3.84 13.10
N PRO A 235 -2.67 -3.60 14.05
CA PRO A 235 -2.53 -2.49 14.99
C PRO A 235 -1.28 -2.69 15.84
N GLN A 236 -0.48 -1.63 16.02
CA GLN A 236 0.73 -1.66 16.85
C GLN A 236 1.62 -2.87 16.55
N PHE A 237 1.98 -3.04 15.28
CA PHE A 237 2.73 -4.21 14.82
C PHE A 237 3.96 -4.50 15.70
N ASN A 238 4.11 -5.77 16.07
CA ASN A 238 5.24 -6.31 16.79
C ASN A 238 5.61 -7.65 16.16
N VAL A 239 6.88 -7.79 15.75
CA VAL A 239 7.39 -9.01 15.12
C VAL A 239 7.13 -10.27 15.97
N HIS A 240 7.23 -10.20 17.29
CA HIS A 240 7.01 -11.36 18.17
C HIS A 240 5.58 -11.89 18.14
N GLN A 241 4.61 -11.05 17.76
CA GLN A 241 3.20 -11.42 17.72
C GLN A 241 2.71 -11.71 16.29
N TYR A 242 3.17 -10.91 15.31
CA TYR A 242 2.58 -10.90 13.98
C TYR A 242 3.49 -11.47 12.89
N ASN A 243 4.72 -11.90 13.20
CA ASN A 243 5.66 -12.45 12.20
C ASN A 243 5.04 -13.54 11.33
N ASP A 244 4.52 -14.60 11.94
CA ASP A 244 4.03 -15.76 11.20
C ASP A 244 2.77 -15.39 10.42
N LYS A 245 1.84 -14.66 11.04
CA LYS A 245 0.61 -14.19 10.40
C LYS A 245 0.91 -13.35 9.15
N LEU A 246 1.77 -12.33 9.26
CA LEU A 246 2.13 -11.46 8.15
C LEU A 246 2.85 -12.26 7.05
N SER A 247 3.80 -13.11 7.43
CA SER A 247 4.55 -13.93 6.47
C SER A 247 3.63 -14.87 5.70
N GLU A 248 2.67 -15.51 6.36
CA GLU A 248 1.71 -16.43 5.72
C GLU A 248 0.70 -15.70 4.84
N GLU A 249 0.13 -14.59 5.31
CA GLU A 249 -0.81 -13.78 4.53
C GLU A 249 -0.14 -13.18 3.29
N LEU A 250 1.09 -12.66 3.43
CA LEU A 250 1.85 -12.14 2.30
C LEU A 250 2.26 -13.27 1.33
N LEU A 251 2.69 -14.43 1.83
CA LEU A 251 2.98 -15.60 1.00
C LEU A 251 1.73 -16.06 0.24
N PHE A 252 0.58 -16.09 0.91
CA PHE A 252 -0.69 -16.46 0.30
C PHE A 252 -1.04 -15.51 -0.84
N ILE A 253 -1.03 -14.20 -0.64
CA ILE A 253 -1.38 -13.23 -1.71
C ILE A 253 -0.45 -13.33 -2.91
N LEU A 254 0.84 -13.52 -2.67
CA LEU A 254 1.84 -13.60 -3.74
C LEU A 254 1.79 -14.91 -4.51
N THR A 255 1.18 -15.96 -3.95
CA THR A 255 1.09 -17.30 -4.57
C THR A 255 -0.32 -17.74 -4.93
N ALA A 256 -1.33 -16.97 -4.53
CA ALA A 256 -2.72 -17.25 -4.83
C ALA A 256 -2.99 -17.09 -6.33
N GLU A 257 -3.76 -18.03 -6.88
CA GLU A 257 -4.26 -17.93 -8.24
C GLU A 257 -5.08 -16.66 -8.40
N THR A 258 -4.61 -15.78 -9.28
CA THR A 258 -5.24 -14.47 -9.53
C THR A 258 -5.59 -14.38 -11.01
N ALA A 259 -6.85 -14.09 -11.29
CA ALA A 259 -7.31 -13.73 -12.63
C ALA A 259 -7.27 -12.20 -12.78
N TRP A 260 -6.63 -11.73 -13.85
CA TRP A 260 -6.56 -10.30 -14.20
C TRP A 260 -7.68 -9.95 -15.17
N GLU A 261 -8.01 -8.66 -15.28
CA GLU A 261 -8.96 -8.11 -16.28
C GLU A 261 -10.36 -8.75 -16.25
N SER A 262 -10.78 -9.23 -15.08
CA SER A 262 -11.99 -10.04 -14.94
C SER A 262 -13.26 -9.19 -14.86
N VAL A 263 -14.30 -9.60 -15.59
CA VAL A 263 -15.63 -8.97 -15.56
C VAL A 263 -16.70 -10.03 -15.26
N MET A 264 -17.43 -9.84 -14.17
CA MET A 264 -18.54 -10.73 -13.79
C MET A 264 -19.88 -10.15 -14.26
N ARG A 265 -20.67 -10.93 -14.99
CA ARG A 265 -22.04 -10.57 -15.40
C ARG A 265 -23.03 -11.69 -15.08
N ILE A 266 -23.95 -11.40 -14.17
CA ILE A 266 -25.05 -12.31 -13.80
C ILE A 266 -26.23 -12.04 -14.75
N ARG A 267 -26.76 -13.11 -15.37
CA ARG A 267 -27.97 -13.07 -16.22
C ARG A 267 -29.04 -13.97 -15.60
N ILE A 268 -30.29 -13.51 -15.62
CA ILE A 268 -31.45 -14.25 -15.09
C ILE A 268 -32.48 -14.47 -16.21
N SER A 269 -33.18 -15.61 -16.14
CA SER A 269 -34.23 -16.04 -17.08
C SER A 269 -35.59 -15.44 -16.75
#